data_AF-A0A8J4TH53-F1
#
_entry.id   AF-A0A8J4TH53-F1
#
_cell.length_a   1.000
_cell.length_b   1.000
_cell.length_c   1.000
_cell.angle_alpha   90.00
_cell.angle_beta   90.00
_cell.angle_gamma   90.00
#
_symmetry.space_group_name_H-M   'P 1'
#
loop_
_entity.id
_entity.type
_entity.pdbx_description
1 polymer ?
#
loop_
_entity_poly.entity_id
_entity_poly.type
_entity_poly.pdbx_seq_one_letter_code
_entity_poly.pdbx_strand_id
1 'polypeptide(L)'
;ISKCLSQFISDVPRTYPENVHFRNADDSNSKLHSLERVLKAFAVKFPHIGYCQGFNYITAILLLVLHGRPEEVEEQAFWLLDSLVNDILPSYYSDDMVSVRRDCMVLGELLRIKDNALYEVIVNSGVNFTVLCAKWFICLYADVLPIETTLRIFDCLFYEGDKILFRAGLALIRLHRDQLLECNEFPVLMTAFRNMCRDKQTLWCHEFLQALFALSGSLSRSKISKLRVQCESRVHEER
;
A
#
# COMPACT_ATOMS: atom_id res chain seq x y z
N ILE A 1 -20.17 -4.82 13.21
CA ILE A 1 -20.03 -3.44 13.75
C ILE A 1 -19.10 -3.40 14.97
N SER A 2 -19.31 -4.17 16.05
CA SER A 2 -18.47 -4.08 17.28
C SER A 2 -16.96 -4.29 17.06
N LYS A 3 -16.53 -5.33 16.32
CA LYS A 3 -15.10 -5.59 16.01
C LYS A 3 -14.45 -4.51 15.12
N CYS A 4 -15.25 -3.91 14.25
CA CYS A 4 -14.85 -2.81 13.36
C CYS A 4 -14.65 -1.51 14.16
N LEU A 5 -15.50 -1.29 15.17
CA LEU A 5 -15.47 -0.11 16.03
C LEU A 5 -14.24 -0.06 16.94
N SER A 6 -13.78 -1.19 17.49
CA SER A 6 -12.57 -1.22 18.33
C SER A 6 -11.30 -0.92 17.54
N GLN A 7 -11.21 -1.42 16.32
CA GLN A 7 -10.09 -1.19 15.42
C GLN A 7 -10.03 0.27 14.96
N PHE A 8 -11.20 0.83 14.63
CA PHE A 8 -11.39 2.24 14.33
C PHE A 8 -10.83 3.16 15.44
N ILE A 9 -11.23 2.91 16.69
CA ILE A 9 -10.83 3.70 17.87
C ILE A 9 -9.31 3.66 18.08
N SER A 10 -8.66 2.54 17.74
CA SER A 10 -7.21 2.38 17.86
C SER A 10 -6.45 3.08 16.74
N ASP A 11 -6.97 3.05 15.51
CA ASP A 11 -6.20 3.43 14.32
C ASP A 11 -6.30 4.91 13.96
N VAL A 12 -7.47 5.54 14.14
CA VAL A 12 -7.64 6.96 13.78
C VAL A 12 -6.70 7.88 14.57
N PRO A 13 -6.57 7.79 15.90
CA PRO A 13 -5.69 8.69 16.66
C PRO A 13 -4.20 8.57 16.30
N ARG A 14 -3.77 7.42 15.78
CA ARG A 14 -2.37 7.17 15.38
C ARG A 14 -2.10 7.41 13.88
N THR A 15 -3.06 7.94 13.14
CA THR A 15 -2.92 8.19 11.69
C THR A 15 -2.20 9.51 11.46
N TYR A 16 -0.96 9.45 10.96
CA TYR A 16 -0.09 10.61 10.72
C TYR A 16 -0.05 11.62 11.90
N PRO A 17 0.38 11.18 13.10
CA PRO A 17 0.32 12.02 14.31
C PRO A 17 1.18 13.28 14.24
N GLU A 18 2.16 13.34 13.33
CA GLU A 18 3.01 14.51 13.10
C GLU A 18 2.36 15.52 12.12
N ASN A 19 1.29 15.15 11.42
CA ASN A 19 0.62 16.03 10.47
C ASN A 19 -0.31 17.01 11.22
N VAL A 20 -0.20 18.30 10.90
CA VAL A 20 -1.01 19.37 11.51
C VAL A 20 -2.52 19.11 11.50
N HIS A 21 -3.04 18.42 10.48
CA HIS A 21 -4.46 18.09 10.35
C HIS A 21 -4.89 16.84 11.11
N PHE A 22 -3.96 16.03 11.61
CA PHE A 22 -4.28 14.78 12.31
C PHE A 22 -3.66 14.67 13.72
N ARG A 23 -2.80 15.61 14.12
CA ARG A 23 -2.13 15.60 15.43
C ARG A 23 -3.02 15.90 16.63
N ASN A 24 -4.09 16.68 16.43
CA ASN A 24 -4.98 17.12 17.50
C ASN A 24 -6.44 17.10 17.02
N ALA A 25 -7.31 16.42 17.76
CA ALA A 25 -8.74 16.36 17.45
C ALA A 25 -9.47 17.68 17.77
N ASP A 26 -8.97 18.44 18.75
CA ASP A 26 -9.60 19.68 19.22
C ASP A 26 -9.29 20.91 18.31
N ASP A 27 -8.41 20.74 17.31
CA ASP A 27 -8.13 21.79 16.34
C ASP A 27 -9.32 21.96 15.38
N SER A 28 -9.76 23.20 15.18
CA SER A 28 -10.81 23.54 14.20
C SER A 28 -10.52 23.05 12.77
N ASN A 29 -9.24 22.92 12.40
CA ASN A 29 -8.79 22.44 11.10
C ASN A 29 -8.45 20.94 11.10
N SER A 30 -8.76 20.23 12.18
CA SER A 30 -8.54 18.80 12.31
C SER A 30 -9.40 18.03 11.32
N LYS A 31 -8.80 17.01 10.70
CA LYS A 31 -9.44 16.09 9.78
C LYS A 31 -9.73 14.74 10.44
N LEU A 32 -9.43 14.55 11.72
CA LEU A 32 -9.67 13.28 12.44
C LEU A 32 -11.16 12.90 12.45
N HIS A 33 -12.05 13.86 12.68
CA HIS A 33 -13.49 13.61 12.66
C HIS A 33 -14.04 13.36 11.25
N SER A 34 -13.47 14.00 10.22
CA SER A 34 -13.80 13.69 8.82
C SER A 34 -13.35 12.27 8.46
N LEU A 35 -12.13 11.90 8.84
CA LEU A 35 -11.60 10.55 8.68
C LEU A 35 -12.50 9.53 9.37
N GLU A 36 -12.95 9.83 10.58
CA GLU A 36 -13.89 9.02 11.33
C GLU A 36 -15.20 8.77 10.58
N ARG A 37 -15.84 9.84 10.11
CA ARG A 37 -17.14 9.76 9.43
C ARG A 37 -17.04 8.97 8.13
N VAL A 38 -16.02 9.23 7.31
CA VAL A 38 -15.84 8.53 6.02
C VAL A 38 -15.62 7.02 6.24
N LEU A 39 -14.74 6.64 7.17
CA LEU A 39 -14.47 5.23 7.45
C LEU A 39 -15.69 4.51 8.04
N LYS A 40 -16.43 5.17 8.94
CA LYS A 40 -17.68 4.63 9.49
C LYS A 40 -18.74 4.44 8.41
N ALA A 41 -18.93 5.45 7.55
CA ALA A 41 -19.86 5.35 6.44
C ALA A 41 -19.49 4.19 5.51
N PHE A 42 -18.20 4.01 5.21
CA PHE A 42 -17.71 2.91 4.37
C PHE A 42 -18.02 1.55 4.98
N ALA A 43 -17.69 1.37 6.26
CA ALA A 43 -17.94 0.12 6.97
C ALA A 43 -19.44 -0.21 7.11
N VAL A 44 -20.31 0.80 7.16
CA VAL A 44 -21.77 0.62 7.15
C VAL A 44 -22.28 0.23 5.77
N LYS A 45 -21.78 0.87 4.69
CA LYS A 45 -22.18 0.54 3.31
C LYS A 45 -21.70 -0.85 2.90
N PHE A 46 -20.50 -1.25 3.31
CA PHE A 46 -19.87 -2.52 2.95
C PHE A 46 -19.60 -3.39 4.17
N PRO A 47 -20.63 -3.94 4.84
CA PRO A 47 -20.48 -4.67 6.10
C PRO A 47 -19.68 -5.97 5.97
N HIS A 48 -19.56 -6.52 4.76
CA HIS A 48 -18.77 -7.72 4.45
C HIS A 48 -17.26 -7.44 4.37
N ILE A 49 -16.85 -6.18 4.14
CA ILE A 49 -15.45 -5.72 4.22
C ILE A 49 -15.22 -5.08 5.59
N GLY A 50 -16.17 -4.25 6.03
CA GLY A 50 -16.07 -3.49 7.28
C GLY A 50 -14.93 -2.47 7.21
N TYR A 51 -14.05 -2.52 8.20
CA TYR A 51 -12.83 -1.71 8.26
C TYR A 51 -11.61 -2.61 8.18
N CYS A 52 -10.80 -2.40 7.16
CA CYS A 52 -9.48 -2.97 7.07
C CYS A 52 -8.45 -2.00 7.66
N GLN A 53 -7.55 -2.52 8.50
CA GLN A 53 -6.34 -1.78 8.90
C GLN A 53 -5.58 -1.36 7.64
N GLY A 54 -5.35 -0.07 7.45
CA GLY A 54 -4.80 0.50 6.22
C GLY A 54 -5.71 1.56 5.60
N PHE A 55 -7.04 1.41 5.73
CA PHE A 55 -8.01 2.40 5.21
C PHE A 55 -7.83 3.77 5.85
N ASN A 56 -7.44 3.83 7.13
CA ASN A 56 -7.13 5.07 7.80
C ASN A 56 -6.06 5.90 7.06
N TYR A 57 -4.98 5.27 6.59
CA TYR A 57 -3.91 5.95 5.86
C TYR A 57 -4.33 6.38 4.45
N ILE A 58 -5.06 5.52 3.74
CA ILE A 58 -5.58 5.81 2.40
C ILE A 58 -6.54 7.00 2.47
N THR A 59 -7.56 6.92 3.32
CA THR A 59 -8.59 7.96 3.49
C THR A 59 -8.00 9.26 4.01
N ALA A 60 -7.02 9.22 4.92
CA ALA A 60 -6.34 10.41 5.40
C ALA A 60 -5.61 11.16 4.28
N ILE A 61 -4.94 10.44 3.37
CA ILE A 61 -4.32 11.07 2.19
C ILE A 61 -5.38 11.69 1.28
N LEU A 62 -6.48 11.00 1.00
CA LEU A 62 -7.57 11.56 0.19
C LEU A 62 -8.12 12.86 0.79
N LEU A 63 -8.37 12.88 2.10
CA LEU A 63 -8.86 14.07 2.81
C LEU A 63 -7.86 15.24 2.85
N LEU A 64 -6.56 14.98 2.67
CA LEU A 64 -5.54 16.03 2.60
C LEU A 64 -5.50 16.71 1.23
N VAL A 65 -5.75 15.96 0.14
CA VAL A 65 -5.58 16.47 -1.23
C VAL A 65 -6.86 16.91 -1.91
N LEU A 66 -8.01 16.47 -1.41
CA LEU A 66 -9.29 16.92 -1.91
C LEU A 66 -9.60 18.34 -1.44
N HIS A 67 -10.27 19.09 -2.31
CA HIS A 67 -10.58 20.50 -2.11
C HIS A 67 -12.09 20.73 -2.20
N GLY A 68 -12.61 21.64 -1.40
CA GLY A 68 -14.03 21.95 -1.33
C GLY A 68 -14.46 22.23 0.10
N ARG A 69 -15.77 22.27 0.32
CA ARG A 69 -16.32 22.34 1.69
C ARG A 69 -16.09 21.01 2.42
N PRO A 70 -16.04 20.99 3.76
CA PRO A 70 -15.78 19.76 4.52
C PRO A 70 -16.69 18.59 4.14
N GLU A 71 -17.99 18.84 3.98
CA GLU A 71 -18.99 17.85 3.57
C GLU A 71 -18.76 17.31 2.15
N GLU A 72 -18.36 18.16 1.21
CA GLU A 72 -18.04 17.78 -0.18
C GLU A 72 -16.76 16.93 -0.21
N VAL A 73 -15.74 17.32 0.56
CA VAL A 73 -14.47 16.60 0.68
C VAL A 73 -14.67 15.21 1.28
N GLU A 74 -15.53 15.07 2.29
CA GLU A 74 -15.87 13.77 2.88
C GLU A 74 -16.61 12.86 1.90
N GLU A 75 -17.58 13.40 1.15
CA GLU A 75 -18.29 12.65 0.12
C GLU A 75 -17.33 12.19 -1.00
N GLN A 76 -16.47 13.09 -1.49
CA GLN A 76 -15.47 12.74 -2.50
C GLN A 76 -14.49 11.67 -2.00
N ALA A 77 -13.98 11.81 -0.77
CA ALA A 77 -13.09 10.82 -0.17
C ALA A 77 -13.75 9.46 -0.03
N PHE A 78 -15.03 9.43 0.34
CA PHE A 78 -15.83 8.21 0.41
C PHE A 78 -15.95 7.52 -0.95
N TRP A 79 -16.33 8.25 -2.00
CA TRP A 79 -16.49 7.66 -3.33
C TRP A 79 -15.16 7.24 -3.96
N LEU A 80 -14.07 7.95 -3.67
CA LEU A 80 -12.73 7.53 -4.10
C LEU A 80 -12.27 6.26 -3.39
N LEU A 81 -12.54 6.13 -2.08
CA LEU A 81 -12.29 4.88 -1.35
C LEU A 81 -13.15 3.73 -1.89
N ASP A 82 -14.43 4.00 -2.18
CA ASP A 82 -15.35 3.06 -2.82
C ASP A 82 -14.79 2.54 -4.15
N SER A 83 -14.41 3.43 -5.07
CA SER A 83 -13.83 3.02 -6.35
C SER A 83 -12.48 2.32 -6.21
N LEU A 84 -11.64 2.71 -5.25
CA LEU A 84 -10.40 1.97 -4.98
C LEU A 84 -10.68 0.51 -4.59
N VAL A 85 -11.61 0.30 -3.65
CA VAL A 85 -11.87 -1.02 -3.06
C VAL A 85 -12.73 -1.89 -3.97
N ASN A 86 -13.75 -1.33 -4.62
CA ASN A 86 -14.74 -2.11 -5.36
C ASN A 86 -14.47 -2.15 -6.87
N ASP A 87 -13.83 -1.14 -7.45
CA ASP A 87 -13.57 -1.09 -8.91
C ASP A 87 -12.11 -1.43 -9.26
N ILE A 88 -11.14 -0.85 -8.54
CA ILE A 88 -9.70 -1.00 -8.86
C ILE A 88 -9.10 -2.25 -8.20
N LEU A 89 -9.48 -2.55 -6.96
CA LEU A 89 -8.96 -3.65 -6.15
C LEU A 89 -10.08 -4.56 -5.62
N PRO A 90 -10.96 -5.11 -6.49
CA PRO A 90 -12.05 -5.96 -6.05
C PRO A 90 -11.52 -7.18 -5.29
N SER A 91 -12.19 -7.52 -4.18
CA SER A 91 -11.83 -8.64 -3.30
C SER A 91 -10.44 -8.55 -2.65
N TYR A 92 -9.81 -7.37 -2.65
CA TYR A 92 -8.47 -7.22 -2.09
C TYR A 92 -8.45 -7.25 -0.57
N TYR A 93 -9.51 -6.70 0.04
CA TYR A 93 -9.66 -6.52 1.48
C TYR A 93 -10.61 -7.57 2.11
N SER A 94 -10.55 -8.83 1.64
CA SER A 94 -11.28 -9.95 2.23
C SER A 94 -10.76 -10.28 3.63
N ASP A 95 -11.57 -10.98 4.46
CA ASP A 95 -11.20 -11.35 5.83
C ASP A 95 -9.86 -12.11 5.94
N ASP A 96 -9.52 -12.91 4.94
CA ASP A 96 -8.29 -13.71 4.89
C ASP A 96 -7.14 -13.04 4.13
N MET A 97 -7.36 -11.84 3.57
CA MET A 97 -6.40 -11.04 2.82
C MET A 97 -5.64 -11.85 1.75
N VAL A 98 -6.27 -12.89 1.17
CA VAL A 98 -5.63 -13.80 0.20
C VAL A 98 -5.09 -13.02 -0.99
N SER A 99 -5.86 -12.08 -1.53
CA SER A 99 -5.46 -11.25 -2.67
C SER A 99 -4.20 -10.42 -2.39
N VAL A 100 -4.06 -9.84 -1.18
CA VAL A 100 -2.87 -9.11 -0.75
C VAL A 100 -1.67 -10.04 -0.67
N ARG A 101 -1.80 -11.18 0.02
CA ARG A 101 -0.69 -12.14 0.20
C ARG A 101 -0.22 -12.69 -1.15
N ARG A 102 -1.17 -13.01 -2.03
CA ARG A 102 -0.89 -13.42 -3.41
C ARG A 102 -0.10 -12.36 -4.15
N ASP A 103 -0.51 -11.10 -4.07
CA ASP A 103 0.18 -10.03 -4.79
C ASP A 103 1.57 -9.74 -4.19
N CYS A 104 1.78 -9.96 -2.89
CA CYS A 104 3.12 -10.00 -2.30
C CYS A 104 3.99 -11.11 -2.92
N MET A 105 3.44 -12.32 -3.09
CA MET A 105 4.15 -13.41 -3.79
C MET A 105 4.41 -13.10 -5.26
N VAL A 106 3.46 -12.48 -5.97
CA VAL A 106 3.63 -12.05 -7.36
C VAL A 106 4.76 -11.02 -7.47
N LEU A 107 4.91 -10.11 -6.50
CA LEU A 107 6.06 -9.20 -6.45
C LEU A 107 7.38 -9.99 -6.36
N GLY A 108 7.43 -11.04 -5.53
CA GLY A 108 8.56 -11.95 -5.42
C GLY A 108 8.89 -12.65 -6.73
N GLU A 109 7.89 -13.21 -7.43
CA GLU A 109 8.09 -13.84 -8.74
C GLU A 109 8.53 -12.83 -9.81
N LEU A 110 8.00 -11.61 -9.78
CA LEU A 110 8.45 -10.55 -10.67
C LEU A 110 9.91 -10.17 -10.41
N LEU A 111 10.34 -10.13 -9.14
CA LEU A 111 11.73 -9.92 -8.77
C LEU A 111 12.59 -11.08 -9.26
N ARG A 112 12.19 -12.33 -9.02
CA ARG A 112 12.91 -13.52 -9.50
C ARG A 112 13.16 -13.48 -11.00
N ILE A 113 12.17 -13.08 -11.79
CA ILE A 113 12.29 -12.95 -13.24
C ILE A 113 13.23 -11.82 -13.66
N LYS A 114 13.29 -10.72 -12.91
CA LYS A 114 14.05 -9.52 -13.28
C LYS A 114 15.45 -9.45 -12.68
N ASP A 115 15.65 -10.06 -11.52
CA ASP A 115 16.87 -10.01 -10.71
C ASP A 115 16.91 -11.22 -9.77
N ASN A 116 17.19 -12.41 -10.34
CA ASN A 116 17.21 -13.66 -9.59
C ASN A 116 18.24 -13.65 -8.45
N ALA A 117 19.38 -12.97 -8.63
CA ALA A 117 20.40 -12.86 -7.60
C ALA A 117 19.85 -12.18 -6.34
N LEU A 118 19.13 -11.07 -6.48
CA LEU A 118 18.52 -10.40 -5.33
C LEU A 118 17.35 -11.19 -4.73
N TYR A 119 16.56 -11.87 -5.57
CA TYR A 119 15.52 -12.78 -5.10
C TYR A 119 16.10 -13.89 -4.20
N GLU A 120 17.20 -14.51 -4.60
CA GLU A 120 17.86 -15.55 -3.80
C GLU A 120 18.36 -15.02 -2.46
N VAL A 121 18.94 -13.82 -2.43
CA VAL A 121 19.37 -13.17 -1.17
C VAL A 121 18.19 -13.02 -0.20
N ILE A 122 17.04 -12.54 -0.69
CA ILE A 122 15.84 -12.35 0.13
C ILE A 122 15.31 -13.67 0.68
N VAL A 123 15.17 -14.68 -0.18
CA VAL A 123 14.62 -16.00 0.22
C VAL A 123 15.59 -16.75 1.14
N ASN A 124 16.90 -16.70 0.87
CA ASN A 124 17.92 -17.35 1.70
C ASN A 124 18.07 -16.68 3.07
N SER A 125 17.65 -15.42 3.22
CA SER A 125 17.54 -14.75 4.51
C SER A 125 16.38 -15.28 5.37
N GLY A 126 15.56 -16.20 4.86
CA GLY A 126 14.46 -16.84 5.58
C GLY A 126 13.20 -15.97 5.72
N VAL A 127 13.09 -14.89 4.94
CA VAL A 127 11.90 -14.02 4.93
C VAL A 127 11.06 -14.29 3.68
N ASN A 128 9.74 -14.36 3.81
CA ASN A 128 8.84 -14.37 2.66
C ASN A 128 8.39 -12.95 2.26
N PHE A 129 7.98 -12.78 0.99
CA PHE A 129 7.56 -11.48 0.49
C PHE A 129 6.31 -10.94 1.21
N THR A 130 5.41 -11.80 1.66
CA THR A 130 4.23 -11.41 2.43
C THR A 130 4.61 -10.60 3.67
N VAL A 131 5.61 -11.05 4.44
CA VAL A 131 6.10 -10.31 5.62
C VAL A 131 6.76 -8.98 5.23
N LEU A 132 7.51 -8.95 4.12
CA LEU A 132 8.25 -7.76 3.69
C LEU A 132 7.35 -6.64 3.17
N CYS A 133 6.33 -6.97 2.38
CA CYS A 133 5.60 -5.97 1.58
C CYS A 133 4.08 -5.95 1.81
N ALA A 134 3.51 -6.73 2.74
CA ALA A 134 2.06 -6.68 3.02
C ALA A 134 1.57 -5.25 3.26
N LYS A 135 2.30 -4.44 4.05
CA LYS A 135 1.93 -3.03 4.29
C LYS A 135 1.92 -2.16 3.04
N TRP A 136 2.79 -2.44 2.07
CA TRP A 136 2.83 -1.68 0.82
C TRP A 136 1.53 -1.87 0.04
N PHE A 137 1.05 -3.10 -0.02
CA PHE A 137 -0.14 -3.44 -0.77
C PHE A 137 -1.43 -3.13 0.01
N ILE A 138 -1.49 -3.41 1.31
CA ILE A 138 -2.69 -3.14 2.13
C ILE A 138 -2.97 -1.65 2.22
N CYS A 139 -1.94 -0.85 2.52
CA CYS A 139 -2.07 0.60 2.68
C CYS A 139 -1.84 1.36 1.37
N LEU A 140 -1.64 0.68 0.24
CA LEU A 140 -1.32 1.30 -1.05
C LEU A 140 -0.13 2.28 -0.94
N TYR A 141 0.90 1.89 -0.19
CA TYR A 141 2.10 2.68 0.14
C TYR A 141 1.90 3.88 1.07
N ALA A 142 0.66 4.23 1.44
CA ALA A 142 0.36 5.40 2.27
C ALA A 142 1.01 5.39 3.66
N ASP A 143 1.11 4.22 4.30
CA ASP A 143 1.75 4.11 5.63
C ASP A 143 3.30 4.11 5.57
N VAL A 144 3.91 3.91 4.40
CA VAL A 144 5.34 3.59 4.30
C VAL A 144 6.16 4.61 3.54
N LEU A 145 5.60 5.27 2.51
CA LEU A 145 6.31 6.23 1.68
C LEU A 145 5.94 7.68 2.04
N PRO A 146 6.82 8.65 1.72
CA PRO A 146 6.49 10.06 1.78
C PRO A 146 5.22 10.39 0.98
N ILE A 147 4.49 11.42 1.42
CA ILE A 147 3.18 11.76 0.83
C ILE A 147 3.32 12.15 -0.64
N GLU A 148 4.38 12.88 -1.01
CA GLU A 148 4.64 13.32 -2.37
C GLU A 148 4.75 12.13 -3.33
N THR A 149 5.45 11.07 -2.91
CA THR A 149 5.60 9.85 -3.71
C THR A 149 4.34 9.01 -3.71
N THR A 150 3.66 8.90 -2.56
CA THR A 150 2.38 8.19 -2.47
C THR A 150 1.33 8.81 -3.40
N LEU A 151 1.24 10.13 -3.46
CA LEU A 151 0.31 10.84 -4.35
C LEU A 151 0.59 10.55 -5.82
N ARG A 152 1.86 10.47 -6.21
CA ARG A 152 2.23 10.09 -7.58
C ARG A 152 1.89 8.62 -7.90
N ILE A 153 2.00 7.73 -6.92
CA ILE A 153 1.51 6.34 -7.04
C ILE A 153 -0.01 6.35 -7.20
N PHE A 154 -0.74 7.16 -6.43
CA PHE A 154 -2.19 7.27 -6.50
C PHE A 154 -2.66 7.82 -7.85
N ASP A 155 -2.04 8.88 -8.38
CA ASP A 155 -2.31 9.40 -9.73
C ASP A 155 -2.25 8.27 -10.77
N CYS A 156 -1.17 7.50 -10.74
CA CYS A 156 -0.98 6.39 -11.65
C CYS A 156 -1.94 5.23 -11.36
N LEU A 157 -2.30 4.97 -10.10
CA LEU A 157 -3.22 3.92 -9.70
C LEU A 157 -4.63 4.19 -10.24
N PHE A 158 -5.14 5.43 -10.07
CA PHE A 158 -6.44 5.84 -10.61
C PHE A 158 -6.46 5.86 -12.14
N TYR A 159 -5.33 6.15 -12.80
CA TYR A 159 -5.25 6.22 -14.26
C TYR A 159 -4.99 4.85 -14.93
N GLU A 160 -4.02 4.07 -14.43
CA GLU A 160 -3.54 2.83 -15.05
C GLU A 160 -3.97 1.54 -14.34
N GLY A 161 -4.53 1.63 -13.12
CA GLY A 161 -4.98 0.51 -12.31
C GLY A 161 -3.90 -0.14 -11.44
N ASP A 162 -4.30 -1.24 -10.78
CA ASP A 162 -3.55 -1.99 -9.75
C ASP A 162 -2.12 -2.41 -10.11
N LYS A 163 -1.80 -2.56 -11.41
CA LYS A 163 -0.45 -2.91 -11.89
C LYS A 163 0.64 -1.94 -11.38
N ILE A 164 0.27 -0.70 -11.08
CA ILE A 164 1.19 0.33 -10.58
C ILE A 164 1.75 -0.05 -9.21
N LEU A 165 1.00 -0.77 -8.38
CA LEU A 165 1.47 -1.21 -7.07
C LEU A 165 2.70 -2.12 -7.20
N PHE A 166 2.73 -3.00 -8.21
CA PHE A 166 3.91 -3.83 -8.48
C PHE A 166 5.09 -3.04 -9.04
N ARG A 167 4.82 -2.04 -9.91
CA ARG A 167 5.89 -1.18 -10.44
C ARG A 167 6.55 -0.38 -9.32
N ALA A 168 5.77 0.18 -8.40
CA ALA A 168 6.29 0.89 -7.24
C ALA A 168 7.17 -0.02 -6.37
N GLY A 169 6.71 -1.23 -6.05
CA GLY A 169 7.47 -2.19 -5.25
C GLY A 169 8.80 -2.61 -5.91
N LEU A 170 8.76 -2.91 -7.21
CA LEU A 170 9.98 -3.23 -7.97
C LEU A 170 10.94 -2.05 -8.08
N ALA A 171 10.42 -0.83 -8.23
CA ALA A 171 11.25 0.38 -8.28
C ALA A 171 11.97 0.60 -6.94
N LEU A 172 11.26 0.49 -5.80
CA LEU A 172 11.85 0.59 -4.47
C LEU A 172 13.00 -0.41 -4.29
N ILE A 173 12.75 -1.68 -4.60
CA ILE A 173 13.73 -2.76 -4.47
C ILE A 173 14.94 -2.50 -5.38
N ARG A 174 14.70 -2.07 -6.63
CA ARG A 174 15.77 -1.81 -7.61
C ARG A 174 16.64 -0.63 -7.22
N LEU A 175 16.05 0.46 -6.71
CA LEU A 175 16.77 1.65 -6.27
C LEU A 175 17.74 1.35 -5.13
N HIS A 176 17.41 0.36 -4.30
CA HIS A 176 18.20 -0.06 -3.14
C HIS A 176 18.90 -1.41 -3.36
N ARG A 177 19.03 -1.85 -4.61
CA ARG A 177 19.51 -3.18 -4.97
C ARG A 177 20.85 -3.52 -4.31
N ASP A 178 21.83 -2.62 -4.42
CA ASP A 178 23.19 -2.89 -3.97
C ASP A 178 23.25 -3.06 -2.44
N GLN A 179 22.51 -2.22 -1.70
CA GLN A 179 22.36 -2.37 -0.25
C GLN A 179 21.66 -3.69 0.13
N LEU A 180 20.64 -4.10 -0.62
CA LEU A 180 19.91 -5.33 -0.34
C LEU A 180 20.74 -6.58 -0.64
N LEU A 181 21.65 -6.53 -1.62
CA LEU A 181 22.55 -7.66 -1.91
C LEU A 181 23.55 -7.94 -0.79
N GLU A 182 23.86 -6.94 0.03
CA GLU A 182 24.73 -7.08 1.20
C GLU A 182 23.99 -7.65 2.41
N CYS A 183 22.66 -7.75 2.36
CA CYS A 183 21.85 -8.28 3.45
C CYS A 183 21.84 -9.82 3.42
N ASN A 184 22.43 -10.48 4.39
CA ASN A 184 22.50 -11.94 4.47
C ASN A 184 21.72 -12.53 5.68
N GLU A 185 21.09 -11.68 6.49
CA GLU A 185 20.37 -12.09 7.70
C GLU A 185 18.99 -11.43 7.78
N PHE A 186 18.01 -12.18 8.32
CA PHE A 186 16.63 -11.75 8.51
C PHE A 186 16.50 -10.34 9.13
N PRO A 187 17.15 -10.00 10.26
CA PRO A 187 16.93 -8.71 10.91
C PRO A 187 17.50 -7.52 10.12
N VAL A 188 18.61 -7.75 9.41
CA VAL A 188 19.27 -6.76 8.55
C VAL A 188 18.39 -6.48 7.34
N LEU A 189 17.87 -7.52 6.69
CA LEU A 189 16.98 -7.39 5.55
C LEU A 189 15.67 -6.65 5.90
N MET A 190 15.04 -6.99 7.02
CA MET A 190 13.84 -6.29 7.50
C MET A 190 14.11 -4.80 7.77
N THR A 191 15.28 -4.49 8.31
CA THR A 191 15.70 -3.11 8.57
C THR A 191 15.98 -2.36 7.26
N ALA A 192 16.63 -2.99 6.29
CA ALA A 192 16.87 -2.40 4.98
C ALA A 192 15.54 -2.08 4.26
N PHE A 193 14.59 -3.02 4.23
CA PHE A 193 13.26 -2.81 3.64
C PHE A 193 12.46 -1.68 4.31
N ARG A 194 12.59 -1.53 5.64
CA ARG A 194 11.98 -0.41 6.36
C ARG A 194 12.64 0.91 6.02
N ASN A 195 13.97 0.94 5.99
CA ASN A 195 14.74 2.16 5.79
C ASN A 195 14.63 2.69 4.35
N MET A 196 14.58 1.80 3.35
CA MET A 196 14.44 2.23 1.96
C MET A 196 13.15 2.98 1.68
N CYS A 197 12.08 2.71 2.43
CA CYS A 197 10.82 3.46 2.29
C CYS A 197 10.96 4.93 2.74
N ARG A 198 11.99 5.25 3.53
CA ARG A 198 12.29 6.57 4.10
C ARG A 198 13.56 7.21 3.52
N ASP A 199 14.14 6.60 2.49
CA ASP A 199 15.36 7.11 1.86
C ASP A 199 15.10 8.40 1.06
N LYS A 200 16.17 9.17 0.79
CA LYS A 200 16.07 10.39 -0.04
C LYS A 200 15.52 10.09 -1.44
N GLN A 201 15.83 8.93 -2.01
CA GLN A 201 15.33 8.50 -3.31
C GLN A 201 13.81 8.32 -3.34
N THR A 202 13.18 8.06 -2.18
CA THR A 202 11.71 7.98 -2.09
C THR A 202 11.05 9.32 -1.75
N LEU A 203 11.83 10.34 -1.37
CA LEU A 203 11.35 11.73 -1.24
C LEU A 203 11.29 12.43 -2.61
N TRP A 204 12.22 12.09 -3.50
CA TRP A 204 12.28 12.64 -4.85
C TRP A 204 11.30 11.93 -5.78
N CYS A 205 10.03 12.33 -5.66
CA CYS A 205 8.92 11.63 -6.32
C CYS A 205 9.10 11.56 -7.84
N HIS A 206 9.62 12.60 -8.50
CA HIS A 206 9.84 12.61 -9.95
C HIS A 206 10.79 11.51 -10.41
N GLU A 207 11.95 11.41 -9.78
CA GLU A 207 12.97 10.39 -9.99
C GLU A 207 12.43 9.01 -9.66
N PHE A 208 11.62 8.89 -8.60
CA PHE A 208 10.92 7.65 -8.28
C PHE A 208 9.95 7.24 -9.40
N LEU A 209 9.15 8.16 -9.97
CA LEU A 209 8.33 7.84 -11.14
C LEU A 209 9.18 7.43 -12.34
N GLN A 210 10.26 8.16 -12.62
CA GLN A 210 11.16 7.79 -13.72
C GLN A 210 11.67 6.36 -13.53
N ALA A 211 12.11 5.99 -12.32
CA ALA A 211 12.53 4.62 -12.01
C ALA A 211 11.39 3.61 -12.18
N LEU A 212 10.18 3.95 -11.70
CA LEU A 212 8.97 3.13 -11.80
C LEU A 212 8.60 2.81 -13.26
N PHE A 213 8.77 3.77 -14.17
CA PHE A 213 8.49 3.60 -15.59
C PHE A 213 9.69 3.12 -16.42
N ALA A 214 10.92 3.31 -15.92
CA ALA A 214 12.15 2.82 -16.55
C ALA A 214 12.40 1.32 -16.31
N LEU A 215 11.61 0.67 -15.46
CA LEU A 215 11.66 -0.78 -15.26
C LEU A 215 11.61 -1.49 -16.63
N SER A 216 12.74 -2.06 -17.03
CA SER A 216 12.95 -2.60 -18.38
C SER A 216 11.92 -3.69 -18.72
N GLY A 217 11.14 -3.44 -19.77
CA GLY A 217 10.11 -4.35 -20.28
C GLY A 217 8.70 -4.07 -19.78
N SER A 218 7.71 -4.26 -20.65
CA SER A 218 6.31 -4.03 -20.30
C SER A 218 5.87 -4.98 -19.16
N LEU A 219 5.43 -4.42 -18.04
CA LEU A 219 4.62 -5.15 -17.06
C LEU A 219 3.17 -5.11 -17.52
N SER A 220 2.80 -6.06 -18.37
CA SER A 220 1.44 -6.16 -18.90
C SER A 220 0.48 -6.73 -17.86
N ARG A 221 -0.79 -6.30 -17.90
CA ARG A 221 -1.84 -6.86 -17.05
C ARG A 221 -1.96 -8.38 -17.21
N SER A 222 -1.84 -8.87 -18.45
CA SER A 222 -1.85 -10.32 -18.73
C SER A 222 -0.74 -11.09 -18.00
N LYS A 223 0.47 -10.51 -17.92
CA LYS A 223 1.57 -11.14 -17.17
C LYS A 223 1.27 -11.21 -15.68
N ILE A 224 0.75 -10.12 -15.08
CA ILE A 224 0.35 -10.10 -13.67
C ILE A 224 -0.75 -11.13 -13.43
N SER A 225 -1.80 -11.19 -14.26
CA SER A 225 -2.89 -12.17 -14.12
C SER A 225 -2.38 -13.61 -14.16
N LYS A 226 -1.45 -13.94 -15.06
CA LYS A 226 -0.82 -15.28 -15.11
C LYS A 226 -0.06 -15.61 -13.82
N LEU A 227 0.72 -14.66 -13.30
CA LEU A 227 1.45 -14.84 -12.04
C LEU A 227 0.50 -14.96 -10.84
N ARG A 228 -0.60 -14.21 -10.82
CA ARG A 228 -1.64 -14.32 -9.78
C ARG A 228 -2.21 -15.73 -9.73
N VAL A 229 -2.58 -16.31 -10.88
CA VAL A 229 -3.07 -17.70 -10.95
C VAL A 229 -2.04 -18.69 -10.42
N GLN A 230 -0.74 -18.49 -10.70
CA GLN A 230 0.33 -19.35 -10.20
C GLN A 230 0.55 -19.21 -8.69
N CYS A 231 0.39 -18.00 -8.15
CA CYS A 231 0.61 -17.73 -6.72
C CYS A 231 -0.62 -18.10 -5.87
N GLU A 232 -1.83 -18.11 -6.44
CA GLU A 232 -3.08 -18.40 -5.72
C GLU A 232 -3.01 -19.74 -4.97
N SER A 233 -2.50 -20.80 -5.61
CA SER A 233 -2.37 -22.12 -4.97
C SER A 233 -1.43 -22.11 -3.76
N ARG A 234 -0.33 -21.36 -3.85
CA ARG A 234 0.70 -21.27 -2.80
C ARG A 234 0.24 -20.50 -1.57
N VAL A 235 -0.61 -19.48 -1.75
CA VAL A 235 -1.14 -18.68 -0.63
C VAL A 235 -2.00 -19.53 0.30
N HIS A 236 -2.69 -20.54 -0.21
CA HIS A 236 -3.50 -21.44 0.60
C HIS A 236 -2.66 -22.45 1.41
N GLU A 237 -1.41 -22.70 1.00
CA GLU A 237 -0.48 -23.62 1.66
C GLU A 237 0.28 -22.96 2.84
N GLU A 238 0.43 -21.62 2.86
CA GLU A 238 1.06 -20.86 3.95
C GLU A 238 0.14 -20.65 5.19
N ARG A 239 -0.96 -21.42 5.33
CA ARG A 239 -1.91 -21.30 6.45
C ARG A 239 -1.44 -21.99 7.73
#